data_AF-A0A847ADZ6-F1
#
_entry.id   AF-A0A847ADZ6-F1
#
_cell.length_a   1.000
_cell.length_b   1.000
_cell.length_c   1.000
_cell.angle_alpha   90.00
_cell.angle_beta   90.00
_cell.angle_gamma   90.00
#
_symmetry.space_group_name_H-M   'P 1'
#
loop_
_entity.id
_entity.type
_entity.pdbx_description
1 polymer ?
#
loop_
_entity_poly.entity_id
_entity_poly.type
_entity_poly.pdbx_seq_one_letter_code
_entity_poly.pdbx_strand_id
1 'polypeptide(L)'
;ERIAYILKTADEKKIPIRRKYALNLLKPSVESSGGKTVLMLDEKPVWTLREDEESKMAALEAAEKLAENLQMETAPYEIRLVTPGGRKTLAIGNAAVAREPLPEGAQSLESLRESLVRALGDARDRHRGAKYLR
;
A
#
# COMPACT_ATOMS: atom_id res chain seq x y z
N GLU A 1 -20.71 15.90 4.50
CA GLU A 1 -21.19 16.69 3.35
C GLU A 1 -20.09 17.40 2.52
N ARG A 2 -19.09 18.07 3.11
CA ARG A 2 -18.01 18.76 2.33
C ARG A 2 -17.12 17.84 1.48
N ILE A 3 -16.76 16.65 1.98
CA ILE A 3 -15.91 15.69 1.25
C ILE A 3 -16.62 15.21 -0.02
N ALA A 4 -17.91 14.87 0.06
CA ALA A 4 -18.69 14.40 -1.09
C ALA A 4 -18.75 15.42 -2.23
N TYR A 5 -18.86 16.71 -1.90
CA TYR A 5 -18.83 17.81 -2.89
C TYR A 5 -17.47 17.91 -3.60
N ILE A 6 -16.36 17.89 -2.84
CA ILE A 6 -14.99 17.94 -3.40
C ILE A 6 -14.74 16.73 -4.32
N LEU A 7 -15.21 15.55 -3.92
CA LEU A 7 -15.10 14.33 -4.70
C LEU A 7 -15.90 14.42 -6.01
N LYS A 8 -17.13 14.96 -5.96
CA LYS A 8 -17.98 15.14 -7.15
C LYS A 8 -17.36 16.11 -8.16
N THR A 9 -16.84 17.25 -7.68
CA THR A 9 -16.20 18.24 -8.56
C THR A 9 -14.91 17.73 -9.20
N ALA A 10 -14.12 16.91 -8.49
CA ALA A 10 -12.90 16.33 -9.05
C ALA A 10 -13.21 15.26 -10.13
N ASP A 11 -14.30 14.49 -9.94
CA ASP A 11 -14.80 13.50 -10.88
C ASP A 11 -15.24 14.16 -12.20
N GLU A 12 -16.03 15.23 -12.10
CA GLU A 12 -16.52 16.06 -13.22
C GLU A 12 -15.38 16.70 -14.03
N LYS A 13 -14.26 17.03 -13.37
CA LYS A 13 -13.10 17.69 -13.99
C LYS A 13 -12.01 16.73 -14.49
N LYS A 14 -12.23 15.40 -14.44
CA LYS A 14 -11.23 14.36 -14.75
C LYS A 14 -9.91 14.51 -13.97
N ILE A 15 -9.94 15.11 -12.79
CA ILE A 15 -8.76 15.23 -11.93
C ILE A 15 -8.60 13.89 -11.18
N PRO A 16 -7.39 13.30 -11.13
CA PRO A 16 -7.14 12.09 -10.34
C PRO A 16 -7.52 12.32 -8.87
N ILE A 17 -8.56 11.65 -8.41
CA ILE A 17 -9.03 11.81 -7.04
C ILE A 17 -8.19 10.93 -6.12
N ARG A 18 -7.43 11.54 -5.20
CA ARG A 18 -6.71 10.81 -4.15
C ARG A 18 -7.56 10.73 -2.88
N ARG A 19 -8.61 9.90 -2.90
CA ARG A 19 -9.63 9.85 -1.83
C ARG A 19 -9.06 9.47 -0.46
N LYS A 20 -7.98 8.70 -0.45
CA LYS A 20 -7.38 8.20 0.79
C LYS A 20 -6.92 9.31 1.73
N TYR A 21 -6.45 10.45 1.22
CA TYR A 21 -6.03 11.58 2.07
C TYR A 21 -7.22 12.26 2.73
N ALA A 22 -8.33 12.42 2.00
CA ALA A 22 -9.55 13.01 2.53
C ALA A 22 -10.26 12.08 3.55
N LEU A 23 -10.09 10.77 3.38
CA LEU A 23 -10.69 9.74 4.25
C LEU A 23 -9.76 9.25 5.36
N ASN A 24 -8.50 9.67 5.36
CA ASN A 24 -7.49 9.22 6.32
C ASN A 24 -7.30 7.68 6.33
N LEU A 25 -7.25 7.07 5.15
CA LEU A 25 -7.12 5.62 4.96
C LEU A 25 -5.85 5.24 4.20
N LEU A 26 -5.50 3.96 4.27
CA LEU A 26 -4.33 3.36 3.63
C LEU A 26 -3.06 4.14 4.00
N LYS A 27 -2.96 4.52 5.27
CA LYS A 27 -1.83 5.25 5.83
C LYS A 27 -0.77 4.26 6.31
N PRO A 28 0.42 4.26 5.69
CA PRO A 28 1.50 3.42 6.13
C PRO A 28 2.18 3.98 7.38
N SER A 29 2.55 3.08 8.29
CA SER A 29 3.44 3.34 9.42
C SER A 29 4.42 2.18 9.57
N VAL A 30 5.58 2.44 10.18
CA VAL A 30 6.58 1.42 10.48
C VAL A 30 6.80 1.42 11.97
N GLU A 31 6.70 0.24 12.57
CA GLU A 31 6.91 0.03 14.00
C GLU A 31 7.99 -1.04 14.19
N SER A 32 8.90 -0.81 15.13
CA SER A 32 9.92 -1.78 15.52
C SER A 32 9.71 -2.14 16.98
N SER A 33 9.44 -3.41 17.26
CA SER A 33 9.25 -3.93 18.60
C SER A 33 9.38 -5.45 18.64
N GLY A 34 9.97 -5.98 19.70
CA GLY A 34 10.03 -7.41 19.97
C GLY A 34 10.87 -8.22 18.96
N GLY A 35 11.94 -7.63 18.42
CA GLY A 35 12.81 -8.30 17.44
C GLY A 35 12.25 -8.29 16.02
N LYS A 36 11.20 -7.51 15.76
CA LYS A 36 10.57 -7.39 14.45
C LYS A 36 10.37 -5.94 14.03
N THR A 37 10.57 -5.68 12.75
CA THR A 37 10.11 -4.48 12.07
C THR A 37 8.83 -4.81 11.31
N VAL A 38 7.78 -4.03 11.52
CA VAL A 38 6.46 -4.26 10.93
C VAL A 38 6.01 -3.02 10.16
N LEU A 39 5.75 -3.21 8.87
CA LEU A 39 5.05 -2.23 8.04
C LEU A 39 3.54 -2.46 8.20
N MET A 40 2.85 -1.39 8.56
CA MET A 40 1.43 -1.37 8.85
C MET A 40 0.69 -0.54 7.80
N LEU A 41 -0.60 -0.82 7.57
CA LEU A 41 -1.57 0.06 6.91
C LEU A 41 -2.78 0.22 7.82
N ASP A 42 -3.07 1.45 8.25
CA ASP A 42 -4.19 1.74 9.17
C ASP A 42 -4.22 0.77 10.38
N GLU A 43 -3.09 0.62 11.07
CA GLU A 43 -2.90 -0.26 12.23
C GLU A 43 -2.97 -1.77 11.94
N LYS A 44 -2.98 -2.18 10.66
CA LYS A 44 -2.94 -3.59 10.27
C LYS A 44 -1.57 -3.97 9.71
N PRO A 45 -0.94 -5.07 10.17
CA PRO A 45 0.34 -5.51 9.63
C PRO A 45 0.18 -5.98 8.19
N VAL A 46 1.04 -5.47 7.30
CA VAL A 46 1.09 -5.89 5.88
C VAL A 46 2.43 -6.47 5.48
N TRP A 47 3.51 -6.15 6.20
CA TRP A 47 4.81 -6.77 6.00
C TRP A 47 5.57 -6.89 7.32
N THR A 48 6.10 -8.07 7.59
CA THR A 48 6.96 -8.32 8.77
C THR A 48 8.36 -8.69 8.31
N LEU A 49 9.35 -8.09 8.97
CA LEU A 49 10.77 -8.35 8.80
C LEU A 49 11.43 -8.54 10.16
N ARG A 50 12.67 -9.04 10.17
CA ARG A 50 13.50 -9.01 11.38
C ARG A 50 13.79 -7.57 11.79
N GLU A 51 13.98 -7.32 13.07
CA GLU A 51 14.45 -6.01 13.54
C GLU A 51 15.95 -5.89 13.33
N ASP A 52 16.32 -5.23 12.24
CA ASP A 52 17.64 -4.68 11.96
C ASP A 52 17.50 -3.40 11.11
N GLU A 53 18.58 -2.64 10.97
CA GLU A 53 18.57 -1.37 10.25
C GLU A 53 18.24 -1.54 8.76
N GLU A 54 18.70 -2.62 8.13
CA GLU A 54 18.38 -2.92 6.72
C GLU A 54 16.87 -3.14 6.53
N SER A 55 16.26 -3.95 7.39
CA SER A 55 14.82 -4.22 7.37
C SER A 55 13.99 -3.00 7.69
N LYS A 56 14.45 -2.14 8.60
CA LYS A 56 13.82 -0.86 8.93
C LYS A 56 13.83 0.09 7.73
N MET A 57 14.97 0.23 7.07
CA MET A 57 15.08 1.05 5.86
C MET A 57 14.19 0.51 4.73
N ALA A 58 14.20 -0.81 4.51
CA ALA A 58 13.33 -1.44 3.50
C ALA A 58 11.84 -1.21 3.79
N ALA A 59 11.43 -1.30 5.06
CA ALA A 59 10.05 -1.02 5.46
C ALA A 59 9.67 0.46 5.28
N LEU A 60 10.57 1.39 5.59
CA LEU A 60 10.36 2.82 5.39
C LEU A 60 10.27 3.21 3.91
N GLU A 61 11.14 2.65 3.06
CA GLU A 61 11.07 2.85 1.61
C GLU A 61 9.76 2.29 1.04
N ALA A 62 9.36 1.08 1.44
CA ALA A 62 8.09 0.51 1.05
C ALA A 62 6.91 1.37 1.54
N ALA A 63 6.95 1.88 2.78
CA ALA A 63 5.95 2.78 3.32
C ALA A 63 5.78 4.05 2.47
N GLU A 64 6.88 4.69 2.06
CA GLU A 64 6.84 5.86 1.19
C GLU A 64 6.16 5.53 -0.16
N LYS A 65 6.56 4.44 -0.81
CA LYS A 65 5.99 4.04 -2.10
C LYS A 65 4.51 3.67 -2.00
N LEU A 66 4.07 3.05 -0.90
CA LEU A 66 2.66 2.81 -0.61
C LEU A 66 1.91 4.13 -0.37
N ALA A 67 2.49 5.07 0.39
CA ALA A 67 1.90 6.37 0.65
C ALA A 67 1.63 7.15 -0.65
N GLU A 68 2.50 7.02 -1.65
CA GLU A 68 2.35 7.70 -2.93
C GLU A 68 1.43 6.97 -3.92
N ASN A 69 1.56 5.65 -4.03
CA ASN A 69 1.03 4.90 -5.18
C ASN A 69 -0.20 4.04 -4.86
N LEU A 70 -0.37 3.60 -3.61
CA LEU A 70 -1.56 2.85 -3.23
C LEU A 70 -2.71 3.82 -2.95
N GLN A 71 -3.76 3.78 -3.75
CA GLN A 71 -4.95 4.63 -3.62
C GLN A 71 -6.20 3.76 -3.43
N MET A 72 -7.29 4.36 -2.93
CA MET A 72 -8.58 3.67 -2.85
C MET A 72 -9.07 3.20 -4.22
N GLU A 73 -8.64 3.87 -5.28
CA GLU A 73 -8.94 3.62 -6.67
C GLU A 73 -8.02 2.57 -7.32
N THR A 74 -6.90 2.20 -6.68
CA THR A 74 -5.94 1.22 -7.22
C THR A 74 -6.63 -0.12 -7.45
N ALA A 75 -6.75 -0.59 -8.68
CA ALA A 75 -7.37 -1.89 -8.93
C ALA A 75 -6.49 -3.02 -8.35
N PRO A 76 -7.07 -4.12 -7.83
CA PRO A 76 -6.27 -5.20 -7.24
C PRO A 76 -5.23 -5.80 -8.21
N TYR A 77 -5.51 -5.79 -9.52
CA TYR A 77 -4.58 -6.24 -10.55
C TYR A 77 -3.40 -5.29 -10.81
N GLU A 78 -3.45 -4.05 -10.31
CA GLU A 78 -2.34 -3.10 -10.40
C GLU A 78 -1.26 -3.35 -9.36
N ILE A 79 -1.58 -4.11 -8.30
CA ILE A 79 -0.63 -4.63 -7.31
C ILE A 79 -0.07 -5.95 -7.85
N ARG A 80 1.14 -5.91 -8.41
CA ARG A 80 1.69 -6.99 -9.24
C ARG A 80 3.03 -7.46 -8.74
N LEU A 81 3.28 -8.75 -8.90
CA LEU A 81 4.62 -9.31 -8.86
C LEU A 81 5.13 -9.39 -10.29
N VAL A 82 6.29 -8.78 -10.53
CA VAL A 82 6.98 -8.78 -11.82
C VAL A 82 8.41 -9.22 -11.62
N THR A 83 9.06 -9.77 -12.65
CA THR A 83 10.44 -10.28 -12.54
C THR A 83 11.38 -9.59 -13.54
N PRO A 84 11.56 -8.25 -13.45
CA PRO A 84 12.50 -7.55 -14.32
C PRO A 84 13.93 -7.99 -14.02
N GLY A 85 14.67 -8.41 -15.04
CA GLY A 85 16.08 -8.82 -14.88
C GLY A 85 16.29 -10.00 -13.94
N GLY A 86 15.30 -10.91 -13.84
CA GLY A 86 15.41 -12.13 -13.03
C GLY A 86 15.13 -11.95 -11.53
N ARG A 87 14.83 -10.74 -11.06
CA ARG A 87 14.53 -10.47 -9.65
C ARG A 87 13.07 -10.15 -9.43
N LYS A 88 12.40 -10.89 -8.55
CA LYS A 88 11.00 -10.63 -8.23
C LYS A 88 10.87 -9.27 -7.56
N THR A 89 9.89 -8.49 -8.01
CA THR A 89 9.61 -7.14 -7.55
C THR A 89 8.11 -7.01 -7.37
N LEU A 90 7.69 -6.52 -6.21
CA LEU A 90 6.33 -6.06 -5.98
C LEU A 90 6.21 -4.63 -6.50
N ALA A 91 5.27 -4.40 -7.39
CA ALA A 91 4.99 -3.09 -7.98
C ALA A 91 3.52 -2.70 -7.82
N ILE A 92 3.27 -1.41 -7.67
CA ILE A 92 1.94 -0.80 -7.73
C ILE A 92 1.96 0.25 -8.82
N GLY A 93 1.20 0.02 -9.89
CA GLY A 93 1.33 0.81 -11.11
C GLY A 93 2.76 0.71 -11.67
N ASN A 94 3.47 1.84 -11.72
CA ASN A 94 4.86 1.95 -12.18
C ASN A 94 5.89 2.03 -11.03
N ALA A 95 5.44 2.04 -9.77
CA ALA A 95 6.34 2.14 -8.62
C ALA A 95 6.72 0.75 -8.09
N ALA A 96 8.02 0.51 -7.91
CA ALA A 96 8.51 -0.64 -7.18
C ALA A 96 8.39 -0.39 -5.67
N VAL A 97 7.71 -1.28 -4.96
CA VAL A 97 7.49 -1.20 -3.50
C VAL A 97 8.54 -2.00 -2.74
N ALA A 98 8.87 -3.20 -3.22
CA ALA A 98 9.89 -4.07 -2.64
C ALA A 98 10.45 -5.00 -3.72
N ARG A 99 11.71 -5.43 -3.59
CA ARG A 99 12.41 -6.23 -4.60
C ARG A 99 13.35 -7.24 -3.93
N GLU A 100 13.45 -8.43 -4.51
CA GLU A 100 14.43 -9.45 -4.10
C GLU A 100 15.89 -9.07 -4.47
N PRO A 101 16.89 -9.44 -3.65
CA PRO A 101 16.77 -10.21 -2.41
C PRO A 101 16.13 -9.37 -1.29
N LEU A 102 15.27 -10.00 -0.48
CA LEU A 102 14.66 -9.36 0.68
C LEU A 102 15.62 -9.42 1.87
N PRO A 103 15.51 -8.49 2.84
CA PRO A 103 16.21 -8.59 4.11
C PRO A 103 15.91 -9.92 4.81
N GLU A 104 16.84 -10.38 5.64
CA GLU A 104 16.71 -11.66 6.33
C GLU A 104 15.47 -11.70 7.22
N GLY A 105 14.73 -12.82 7.19
CA GLY A 105 13.50 -12.97 7.97
C GLY A 105 12.29 -12.17 7.46
N ALA A 106 12.42 -11.46 6.33
CA ALA A 106 11.29 -10.81 5.67
C ALA A 106 10.28 -11.85 5.15
N GLN A 107 8.99 -11.55 5.34
CA GLN A 107 7.93 -12.27 4.66
C GLN A 107 8.06 -12.10 3.14
N SER A 108 7.59 -13.10 2.37
CA SER A 108 7.68 -13.08 0.91
C SER A 108 6.91 -11.93 0.27
N LEU A 109 7.31 -11.55 -0.95
CA LEU A 109 6.58 -10.54 -1.73
C LEU A 109 5.13 -10.96 -2.05
N GLU A 110 4.85 -12.25 -2.15
CA GLU A 110 3.49 -12.81 -2.26
C GLU A 110 2.64 -12.49 -1.03
N SER A 111 3.20 -12.71 0.17
CA SER A 111 2.51 -12.45 1.44
C SER A 111 2.22 -10.96 1.61
N LEU A 112 3.19 -10.12 1.23
CA LEU A 112 3.01 -8.66 1.19
C LEU A 112 1.89 -8.28 0.21
N ARG A 113 1.91 -8.80 -1.02
CA ARG A 113 0.87 -8.53 -2.02
C ARG A 113 -0.52 -8.89 -1.51
N GLU A 114 -0.68 -10.08 -0.96
CA GLU A 114 -1.96 -10.55 -0.42
C GLU A 114 -2.47 -9.61 0.67
N SER A 115 -1.59 -9.24 1.61
CA SER A 115 -1.93 -8.31 2.70
C SER A 115 -2.34 -6.94 2.20
N LEU A 116 -1.68 -6.40 1.16
CA LEU A 116 -2.05 -5.13 0.54
C LEU A 116 -3.41 -5.18 -0.16
N VAL A 117 -3.67 -6.25 -0.92
CA VAL A 117 -4.98 -6.45 -1.58
C VAL A 117 -6.09 -6.52 -0.54
N ARG A 118 -5.85 -7.24 0.57
CA ARG A 118 -6.78 -7.33 1.69
C ARG A 118 -7.02 -5.98 2.35
N ALA A 119 -5.96 -5.25 2.69
CA ALA A 119 -6.05 -3.92 3.30
C ALA A 119 -6.83 -2.92 2.41
N LEU A 120 -6.61 -2.97 1.09
CA LEU A 120 -7.35 -2.18 0.12
C LEU A 120 -8.84 -2.55 0.08
N GLY A 121 -9.17 -3.85 0.12
CA GLY A 121 -10.55 -4.32 0.24
C GLY A 121 -11.22 -3.81 1.51
N ASP A 122 -10.56 -3.97 2.65
CA ASP A 122 -11.06 -3.53 3.95
C ASP A 122 -11.28 -2.01 3.99
N ALA A 123 -10.38 -1.21 3.41
CA ALA A 123 -10.53 0.24 3.35
C ALA A 123 -11.75 0.66 2.52
N ARG A 124 -11.99 0.00 1.38
CA ARG A 124 -13.19 0.22 0.54
C ARG A 124 -14.47 -0.19 1.23
N ASP A 125 -14.44 -1.30 1.96
CA ASP A 125 -15.57 -1.82 2.72
C ASP A 125 -15.99 -0.89 3.87
N ARG A 126 -15.07 -0.13 4.45
CA ARG A 126 -15.40 0.94 5.42
C ARG A 126 -16.17 2.10 4.78
N HIS A 127 -16.20 2.20 3.44
CA HIS A 127 -16.86 3.28 2.69
C HIS A 127 -17.66 2.76 1.49
N ARG A 128 -18.62 1.85 1.74
CA ARG A 128 -19.47 1.18 0.73
C ARG A 128 -20.31 2.10 -0.19
N GLY A 129 -20.34 3.42 0.06
CA GLY A 129 -21.13 4.39 -0.71
C GLY A 129 -20.47 4.95 -1.97
N ALA A 130 -19.20 4.64 -2.24
CA ALA A 130 -18.46 5.20 -3.39
C ALA A 130 -18.04 4.12 -4.40
N LYS A 131 -18.19 4.43 -5.69
CA LYS A 131 -17.60 3.64 -6.78
C LYS A 131 -16.11 3.99 -6.88
N TYR A 132 -15.26 3.06 -6.46
CA TYR A 132 -13.80 3.20 -6.48
C TYR A 132 -13.15 2.69 -7.76
N LEU A 133 -13.79 1.71 -8.39
CA LEU A 133 -13.39 1.15 -9.68
C LEU A 133 -14.33 1.76 -10.74
N ARG A 134 -13.74 2.30 -11.81
CA ARG A 134 -14.48 2.79 -12.98
C ARG A 134 -14.58 1.68 -14.03
#